data_AF-A0A6N6JBF0-F1
#
_entry.id   AF-A0A6N6JBF0-F1
#
_cell.length_a   1.000
_cell.length_b   1.000
_cell.length_c   1.000
_cell.angle_alpha   90.00
_cell.angle_beta   90.00
_cell.angle_gamma   90.00
#
_symmetry.space_group_name_H-M   'P 1'
#
loop_
_entity.id
_entity.type
_entity.pdbx_description
1 polymer ?
#
loop_
_entity_poly.entity_id
_entity_poly.type
_entity_poly.pdbx_seq_one_letter_code
_entity_poly.pdbx_strand_id
1 'polypeptide(L)' 'MSAPDTNLETQKSRHRGPLGGMAIILTFAGILLLALLVWTFFNGLEPGGTDAQIDGRTGAAVESE' A
#
# COMPACT_ATOMS: atom_id res chain seq x y z
N MET A 1 -38.20 -30.28 -10.08
CA MET A 1 -37.36 -29.74 -11.16
C MET A 1 -35.92 -29.89 -10.73
N SER A 2 -35.07 -30.56 -11.53
CA SER A 2 -33.62 -30.62 -11.28
C SER A 2 -32.99 -29.27 -11.63
N ALA A 3 -31.99 -28.86 -10.85
CA ALA A 3 -31.30 -27.59 -11.07
C ALA A 3 -30.66 -27.53 -12.47
N PRO A 4 -30.61 -26.35 -13.11
CA PRO A 4 -29.94 -26.17 -14.40
C PRO A 4 -28.45 -26.52 -14.29
N ASP A 5 -27.91 -27.21 -15.29
CA ASP A 5 -26.46 -27.45 -15.40
C ASP A 5 -25.76 -26.13 -15.79
N THR A 6 -25.04 -25.54 -14.83
CA THR A 6 -24.44 -24.20 -14.96
C THR A 6 -23.06 -24.18 -15.65
N ASN A 7 -22.61 -25.29 -16.24
CA ASN A 7 -21.33 -25.38 -16.98
C ASN A 7 -20.14 -24.72 -16.24
N LEU A 8 -19.95 -25.09 -14.97
CA LEU A 8 -18.96 -24.49 -14.08
C LEU A 8 -17.51 -24.74 -14.54
N GLU A 9 -17.25 -25.89 -15.14
CA GLU A 9 -15.90 -26.25 -15.60
C GLU A 9 -15.41 -25.34 -16.74
N THR A 10 -16.29 -25.01 -17.70
CA THR A 10 -15.95 -24.09 -18.80
C THR A 10 -15.69 -22.67 -18.26
N GLN A 11 -16.53 -22.20 -17.33
CA GLN A 11 -16.35 -20.89 -16.70
C GLN A 11 -15.04 -20.82 -15.91
N LYS A 12 -14.75 -21.84 -15.10
CA LYS A 12 -13.50 -21.93 -14.34
C LYS A 12 -12.28 -21.85 -15.25
N SER A 13 -12.27 -22.56 -16.37
CA SER A 13 -11.17 -22.49 -17.35
C SER A 13 -10.97 -21.07 -17.89
N ARG A 14 -12.06 -20.39 -18.28
CA ARG A 14 -12.02 -19.07 -18.90
C ARG A 14 -11.64 -17.94 -17.94
N HIS A 15 -11.95 -18.09 -16.65
CA HIS A 15 -11.60 -17.12 -15.62
C HIS A 15 -10.18 -17.29 -15.03
N ARG A 16 -9.49 -18.41 -15.30
CA ARG A 16 -8.11 -18.63 -14.81
C ARG A 16 -7.13 -17.56 -15.27
N GLY A 17 -7.24 -17.09 -16.52
CA GLY A 17 -6.38 -16.04 -17.06
C GLY A 17 -6.53 -14.71 -16.28
N PRO A 18 -7.74 -14.13 -16.22
CA PRO A 18 -7.99 -12.91 -15.44
C PRO A 18 -7.63 -13.03 -13.96
N LEU A 19 -7.97 -14.15 -13.30
CA LEU A 19 -7.62 -14.37 -11.89
C LEU A 19 -6.11 -14.44 -11.68
N GLY A 20 -5.38 -15.09 -12.59
CA GLY A 20 -3.92 -15.10 -12.58
C GLY A 20 -3.33 -13.70 -12.75
N GLY A 21 -3.85 -12.91 -13.69
CA GLY A 21 -3.43 -11.52 -13.89
C GLY A 21 -3.65 -10.63 -12.66
N MET A 22 -4.80 -10.77 -12.00
CA MET A 22 -5.07 -10.08 -10.74
C MET A 22 -4.09 -10.48 -9.64
N ALA A 23 -3.81 -11.77 -9.49
CA ALA A 23 -2.85 -12.25 -8.50
C ALA A 23 -1.43 -11.68 -8.74
N ILE A 24 -1.00 -11.59 -10.01
CA ILE A 24 0.30 -11.01 -10.38
C ILE A 24 0.36 -9.53 -10.01
N ILE A 25 -0.66 -8.74 -10.37
CA ILE A 25 -0.69 -7.30 -10.10
C ILE A 25 -0.73 -7.02 -8.59
N LEU A 26 -1.54 -7.78 -7.83
CA LEU A 26 -1.59 -7.66 -6.37
C LEU A 26 -0.24 -8.00 -5.72
N THR A 27 0.44 -9.03 -6.21
CA THR A 27 1.78 -9.40 -5.73
C THR A 27 2.79 -8.29 -6.02
N PHE A 28 2.79 -7.75 -7.24
CA PHE A 28 3.66 -6.65 -7.62
C PHE A 28 3.41 -5.38 -6.78
N ALA A 29 2.15 -5.00 -6.60
CA ALA A 29 1.77 -3.87 -5.75
C ALA A 29 2.21 -4.08 -4.30
N GLY A 30 2.06 -5.30 -3.77
CA GLY A 30 2.55 -5.67 -2.44
C GLY A 30 4.06 -5.50 -2.28
N ILE A 31 4.85 -5.89 -3.29
CA ILE A 31 6.30 -5.71 -3.29
C ILE A 31 6.66 -4.21 -3.30
N LEU A 32 6.00 -3.41 -4.14
CA LEU A 32 6.24 -1.97 -4.18
C LEU A 32 5.89 -1.28 -2.85
N LEU A 33 4.79 -1.68 -2.22
CA LEU A 33 4.40 -1.16 -0.92
C LEU A 33 5.43 -1.50 0.15
N LEU A 34 5.92 -2.74 0.19
CA LEU A 34 6.96 -3.15 1.13
C LEU A 34 8.26 -2.34 0.90
N ALA A 35 8.65 -2.14 -0.35
CA ALA A 35 9.81 -1.31 -0.68
C ALA A 35 9.65 0.14 -0.20
N LEU A 36 8.46 0.74 -0.39
CA LEU A 36 8.15 2.08 0.10
C LEU A 36 8.22 2.14 1.63
N LEU A 37 7.62 1.18 2.34
CA LEU A 37 7.65 1.13 3.80
C LEU A 37 9.07 1.05 4.33
N VAL A 38 9.91 0.19 3.73
CA VAL A 38 11.33 0.08 4.07
C VAL A 38 12.05 1.42 3.84
N TRP A 39 11.82 2.07 2.69
CA TRP A 39 12.39 3.37 2.38
C TRP A 39 11.97 4.43 3.42
N THR A 40 10.67 4.55 3.69
CA THR A 40 10.14 5.52 4.67
C THR A 40 10.67 5.24 6.06
N PHE A 41 10.79 3.97 6.47
CA PHE A 41 11.34 3.61 7.77
C PHE A 41 12.78 4.11 7.93
N PHE A 42 13.63 3.95 6.90
CA PHE A 42 15.01 4.42 6.97
C PHE A 42 15.18 5.93 6.82
N ASN A 43 14.25 6.63 6.16
CA ASN A 43 14.38 8.07 5.85
C ASN A 43 13.50 8.98 6.73
N GLY A 44 12.51 8.44 7.44
CA GLY A 44 11.46 9.22 8.11
C GLY A 44 11.53 9.21 9.64
N LEU A 45 12.54 8.59 10.23
CA LEU A 45 12.74 8.55 11.69
C LEU A 45 13.57 9.73 12.22
N GLU A 46 14.22 10.49 11.35
CA GLU A 46 14.79 11.78 11.75
C GLU A 46 13.63 12.72 12.10
N PRO A 47 13.58 13.30 13.31
CA PRO A 47 12.70 14.44 13.56
C PRO A 47 13.19 15.56 12.64
N GLY A 48 12.50 15.76 11.52
CA GLY A 48 12.70 16.93 10.68
C GLY A 48 12.29 18.15 11.49
N GLY A 49 13.21 18.69 12.28
CA GLY A 49 13.11 20.03 12.82
C GLY A 49 12.92 20.96 11.63
N THR A 50 11.79 21.66 11.58
CA THR A 50 11.70 22.84 10.73
C THR A 50 12.72 23.84 11.28
N ASP A 51 13.45 24.56 10.43
CA ASP A 51 14.45 25.57 10.83
C ASP A 51 13.96 26.50 11.96
N ALA A 52 12.65 26.70 12.04
CA ALA A 52 11.96 27.23 13.20
C ALA A 52 10.81 26.31 13.65
N GLN A 53 10.84 25.89 14.92
CA GLN A 53 9.76 25.16 15.60
C GLN A 53 8.91 26.14 16.42
N ILE A 54 7.58 26.03 16.32
CA ILE A 54 6.68 26.85 17.17
C ILE A 54 6.58 26.22 18.56
N ASP A 55 6.95 26.97 19.59
CA ASP A 55 6.76 26.57 20.98
C ASP A 55 5.26 26.55 21.32
N GLY A 56 4.72 25.37 21.62
CA GLY A 56 3.31 25.19 21.97
C GLY A 56 2.88 25.89 23.27
N ARG A 57 3.83 26.37 24.10
CA ARG A 57 3.55 27.12 25.33
C ARG A 57 3.46 28.62 25.11
N THR A 58 4.21 29.16 24.16
CA THR A 58 4.39 30.61 23.98
C THR A 58 3.97 31.13 22.60
N GLY A 59 3.86 30.26 21.60
CA GLY A 59 3.57 30.61 20.21
C GLY A 59 4.75 31.25 19.47
N ALA A 60 5.92 31.34 20.10
CA ALA A 60 7.12 31.89 19.48
C ALA A 60 7.79 30.85 18.56
N ALA A 61 8.39 31.33 17.48
CA ALA A 61 9.32 30.55 16.67
C ALA A 61 10.66 30.39 17.42
N VAL A 62 11.11 29.16 17.60
CA VAL A 62 12.39 28.80 18.21
C VAL A 62 13.23 28.09 17.16
N GLU A 63 14.45 28.53 16.91
CA GLU A 63 15.37 27.79 16.03
C GLU A 63 15.66 26.42 16.67
N SER A 64 15.52 25.35 15.87
CA SER A 64 15.92 24.01 16.27
C SER A 64 17.43 23.85 16.05
N GLU A 65 18.17 23.44 17.09
CA GLU A 65 19.62 23.17 17.02
C GLU A 65 19.98 21.98 16.10
#